data_AF-A0A8H8BX39-F1
#
_entry.id   AF-A0A8H8BX39-F1
#
_cell.length_a   1.000
_cell.length_b   1.000
_cell.length_c   1.000
_cell.angle_alpha   90.00
_cell.angle_beta   90.00
_cell.angle_gamma   90.00
#
_symmetry.space_group_name_H-M   'P 1'
#
loop_
_entity.id
_entity.type
_entity.pdbx_description
1 polymer ?
#
loop_
_entity_poly.entity_id
_entity_poly.type
_entity_poly.pdbx_seq_one_letter_code
_entity_poly.pdbx_strand_id
1 'polypeptide(L)'
;CLCSVPEPKRMMGELYEYLNEGGSWIVYEHVVVFPWQGWFLKWWQATIDIIWPHFLGGCSITRDSGKWLKEAGSWQKVDLKQPADEPFCHVIPHIMGVLTK
;
A
#
# COMPACT_ATOMS: atom_id res chain seq x y z
N CYS A 1 -3.88 -4.27 8.49
CA CYS A 1 -3.48 -3.58 7.26
C CYS A 1 -3.77 -2.10 7.38
N LEU A 2 -2.82 -1.24 7.03
CA LEU A 2 -2.97 0.22 6.97
C LEU A 2 -4.01 0.63 5.91
N CYS A 3 -4.24 -0.18 4.88
CA CYS A 3 -5.21 0.11 3.84
C CYS A 3 -6.67 0.21 4.34
N SER A 4 -7.01 -0.35 5.51
CA SER A 4 -8.37 -0.31 6.09
C SER A 4 -8.60 0.80 7.11
N VAL A 5 -7.56 1.56 7.50
CA VAL A 5 -7.73 2.64 8.47
C VAL A 5 -8.29 3.91 7.80
N PRO A 6 -9.00 4.79 8.52
CA PRO A 6 -9.56 6.01 7.92
C PRO A 6 -8.49 6.96 7.36
N GLU A 7 -7.42 7.20 8.12
CA GLU A 7 -6.35 8.15 7.79
C GLU A 7 -4.96 7.46 7.69
N PRO A 8 -4.73 6.58 6.69
CA PRO A 8 -3.51 5.78 6.60
C PRO A 8 -2.24 6.61 6.48
N LYS A 9 -2.26 7.67 5.67
CA LYS A 9 -1.07 8.52 5.44
C LYS A 9 -0.59 9.19 6.73
N ARG A 10 -1.53 9.75 7.50
CA ARG A 10 -1.25 10.37 8.80
C ARG A 10 -0.73 9.33 9.79
N MET A 11 -1.42 8.20 9.90
CA MET A 11 -1.04 7.11 10.79
C MET A 11 0.36 6.56 10.47
N MET A 12 0.74 6.44 9.20
CA MET A 12 2.10 6.06 8.82
C MET A 12 3.13 7.06 9.35
N GLY A 13 2.91 8.37 9.21
CA GLY A 13 3.81 9.36 9.80
C GLY A 13 3.94 9.23 11.32
N GLU A 14 2.81 9.10 12.02
CA GLU A 14 2.80 8.93 13.49
C GLU A 14 3.50 7.63 13.92
N LEU A 15 3.27 6.52 13.22
CA LEU A 15 3.92 5.24 13.52
C LEU A 15 5.44 5.30 13.30
N TYR A 16 5.90 6.06 12.30
CA TYR A 16 7.32 6.18 11.99
C TYR A 16 8.10 6.83 13.15
N GLU A 17 7.48 7.76 13.87
CA GLU A 17 8.07 8.41 15.05
C GLU A 17 8.28 7.42 16.20
N TYR A 18 7.41 6.41 16.34
CA TYR A 18 7.57 5.36 17.35
C TYR A 18 8.65 4.31 17.00
N LEU A 19 9.15 4.32 15.77
CA LEU A 19 10.19 3.40 15.34
C LEU A 19 11.56 3.91 15.82
N ASN A 20 12.31 3.07 16.54
CA ASN A 20 13.70 3.34 16.89
C ASN A 20 14.61 3.28 15.65
N GLU A 21 15.79 3.88 15.72
CA GLU A 21 16.83 3.70 14.69
C GLU A 21 17.22 2.21 14.56
N GLY A 22 17.31 1.71 13.33
CA GLY A 22 17.47 0.29 13.01
C GLY A 22 16.17 -0.52 13.11
N GLY A 23 15.08 0.07 13.60
CA GLY A 23 13.75 -0.52 13.60
C GLY A 23 13.25 -0.76 12.18
N SER A 24 12.48 -1.83 11.99
CA SER A 24 11.97 -2.20 10.68
C SER A 24 10.46 -2.40 10.68
N TRP A 25 9.83 -2.02 9.57
CA TRP A 25 8.46 -2.36 9.24
C TRP A 25 8.43 -3.45 8.19
N ILE A 26 7.59 -4.45 8.42
CA ILE A 26 7.30 -5.52 7.47
C ILE A 26 5.86 -5.31 7.03
N VAL A 27 5.65 -5.07 5.74
CA VAL A 27 4.34 -4.70 5.19
C VAL A 27 3.89 -5.69 4.14
N TYR A 28 2.57 -5.87 4.08
CA TYR A 28 1.83 -6.54 3.00
C TYR A 28 0.50 -5.83 2.87
N GLU A 29 0.37 -4.95 1.89
CA GLU A 29 -0.73 -3.98 1.81
C GLU A 29 -1.33 -3.91 0.41
N HIS A 30 -2.65 -3.79 0.34
CA HIS A 30 -3.35 -3.45 -0.90
C HIS A 30 -2.92 -2.06 -1.38
N VAL A 31 -2.66 -1.95 -2.69
CA VAL A 31 -2.30 -0.69 -3.35
C VAL A 31 -3.14 -0.46 -4.60
N VAL A 32 -3.20 0.81 -4.98
CA VAL A 32 -3.63 1.20 -6.33
C VAL A 32 -2.81 0.45 -7.37
N VAL A 33 -3.43 0.12 -8.51
CA VAL A 33 -2.69 -0.47 -9.63
C VAL A 33 -1.48 0.36 -10.00
N PHE A 34 -0.41 -0.34 -10.35
CA PHE A 34 0.86 0.26 -10.69
C PHE A 34 0.79 0.98 -12.05
N PRO A 35 1.61 2.02 -12.27
CA PRO A 35 1.57 2.81 -13.51
C PRO A 35 1.74 1.97 -14.79
N TRP A 36 2.54 0.90 -14.75
CA TRP A 36 2.78 0.02 -15.89
C TRP A 36 1.59 -0.89 -16.23
N GLN A 37 0.59 -1.03 -15.35
CA GLN A 37 -0.62 -1.81 -15.61
C GLN A 37 -1.62 -1.06 -16.51
N GLY A 38 -1.44 0.25 -16.67
CA GLY A 38 -2.22 1.08 -17.60
C GLY A 38 -3.51 1.65 -17.00
N TRP A 39 -4.05 2.66 -17.68
CA TRP A 39 -5.17 3.47 -17.21
C TRP A 39 -6.49 2.70 -17.11
N PHE A 40 -6.71 1.72 -17.98
CA PHE A 40 -7.93 0.91 -17.99
C PHE A 40 -8.08 0.10 -16.70
N LEU A 41 -7.02 -0.58 -16.26
CA LEU A 41 -7.03 -1.33 -15.00
C LEU A 41 -7.24 -0.42 -13.80
N LYS A 42 -6.71 0.81 -13.83
CA LYS A 42 -6.92 1.79 -12.77
C LYS A 42 -8.38 2.23 -12.66
N TRP A 43 -9.02 2.48 -13.79
CA TRP A 43 -10.44 2.82 -13.84
C TRP A 43 -11.31 1.65 -13.39
N TRP A 44 -10.96 0.44 -13.81
CA TRP A 44 -11.65 -0.79 -13.40
C TRP A 44 -11.53 -1.04 -11.89
N GLN A 45 -10.32 -0.91 -11.32
CA GLN A 45 -10.09 -0.99 -9.89
C GLN A 45 -10.93 0.05 -9.12
N ALA A 46 -10.95 1.30 -9.59
CA ALA A 46 -11.76 2.36 -8.97
C ALA A 46 -13.27 2.06 -8.98
N THR A 47 -13.75 1.32 -9.99
CA THR A 47 -15.15 0.89 -10.06
C THR A 47 -15.45 -0.19 -9.01
N ILE A 48 -14.54 -1.14 -8.82
CA ILE A 48 -14.64 -2.18 -7.78
C ILE A 48 -14.56 -1.58 -6.38
N ASP A 49 -13.73 -0.54 -6.18
CA ASP A 49 -13.55 0.15 -4.89
C ASP A 49 -14.82 0.82 -4.37
N ILE A 50 -15.89 0.98 -5.18
CA ILE A 50 -17.18 1.50 -4.71
C ILE A 50 -17.87 0.50 -3.78
N ILE A 51 -17.79 -0.79 -4.09
CA ILE A 51 -18.43 -1.86 -3.31
C ILE A 51 -17.46 -2.52 -2.33
N TRP A 52 -16.17 -2.45 -2.61
CA TRP A 52 -15.12 -3.17 -1.88
C TRP A 52 -15.06 -2.87 -0.38
N PRO A 53 -15.04 -1.59 0.07
CA PRO A 53 -14.95 -1.24 1.48
C PRO A 53 -16.20 -1.65 2.27
N HIS A 54 -17.33 -1.91 1.60
CA HIS A 54 -18.60 -2.20 2.24
C HIS A 54 -18.89 -3.70 2.33
N PHE A 55 -18.40 -4.49 1.36
CA PHE A 55 -18.79 -5.90 1.23
C PHE A 55 -17.65 -6.91 1.19
N LEU A 56 -16.41 -6.51 0.87
CA LEU A 56 -15.33 -7.46 0.54
C LEU A 56 -14.11 -7.39 1.44
N GLY A 57 -13.61 -6.19 1.75
CA GLY A 57 -12.33 -6.06 2.44
C GLY A 57 -12.23 -4.96 3.49
N GLY A 58 -13.24 -4.08 3.59
CA GLY A 58 -13.22 -2.95 4.55
C GLY A 58 -12.13 -1.89 4.28
N CYS A 59 -11.23 -2.14 3.34
CA CYS A 59 -10.19 -1.22 2.90
C CYS A 59 -10.57 -0.49 1.62
N SER A 60 -9.79 0.52 1.25
CA SER A 60 -9.84 1.07 -0.11
C SER A 60 -8.62 0.61 -0.89
N ILE A 61 -8.87 -0.06 -2.02
CA ILE A 61 -7.84 -0.63 -2.91
C ILE A 61 -7.27 0.39 -3.89
N THR A 62 -7.79 1.61 -3.91
CA THR A 62 -7.32 2.70 -4.79
C THR A 62 -6.26 3.59 -4.14
N ARG A 63 -5.81 3.23 -2.94
CA ARG A 63 -4.85 4.01 -2.16
C ARG A 63 -3.41 3.72 -2.60
N ASP A 64 -2.63 4.76 -2.82
CA ASP A 64 -1.19 4.64 -3.10
C ASP A 64 -0.38 4.52 -1.80
N SER A 65 -0.71 3.49 -1.00
CA SER A 65 -0.10 3.23 0.29
C SER A 65 1.40 2.91 0.17
N GLY A 66 1.82 2.31 -0.96
CA GLY A 66 3.23 2.08 -1.27
C GLY A 66 4.04 3.38 -1.39
N LYS A 67 3.47 4.43 -2.01
CA LYS A 67 4.08 5.76 -2.02
C LYS A 67 4.08 6.39 -0.63
N TRP A 68 2.97 6.32 0.09
CA TRP A 68 2.87 6.93 1.42
C TRP A 68 3.82 6.32 2.46
N LEU A 69 4.07 5.01 2.38
CA LEU A 69 5.08 4.35 3.22
C LEU A 69 6.48 4.94 2.99
N LYS A 70 6.85 5.20 1.74
CA LYS A 70 8.13 5.83 1.39
C LYS A 70 8.21 7.27 1.85
N GLU A 71 7.09 7.98 1.84
CA GLU A 71 6.97 9.37 2.28
C GLU A 71 6.80 9.52 3.81
N ALA A 72 6.61 8.42 4.55
CA ALA A 72 6.30 8.45 5.98
C ALA A 72 7.46 8.98 6.84
N GLY A 73 8.70 8.88 6.36
CA GLY A 73 9.89 9.31 7.08
C GLY A 73 11.18 9.07 6.31
N SER A 74 12.31 9.30 6.97
CA SER A 74 13.66 9.13 6.41
C SER A 74 14.18 7.71 6.63
N TRP A 75 13.94 6.83 5.65
CA TRP A 75 14.36 5.43 5.71
C TRP A 75 15.84 5.24 5.35
N GLN A 76 16.56 4.43 6.13
CA GLN A 76 17.89 3.92 5.76
C GLN A 76 17.81 2.92 4.60
N LYS A 77 16.78 2.08 4.59
CA LYS A 77 16.56 1.06 3.55
C LYS A 77 15.09 0.90 3.24
N VAL A 78 14.76 0.85 1.95
CA VAL A 78 13.41 0.56 1.46
C VAL A 78 13.49 -0.58 0.46
N ASP A 79 12.93 -1.74 0.83
CA ASP A 79 12.80 -2.92 -0.03
C ASP A 79 11.30 -3.23 -0.18
N LEU A 80 10.63 -2.50 -1.06
CA LEU A 80 9.22 -2.69 -1.37
C LEU A 80 9.04 -3.14 -2.81
N LYS A 81 8.30 -4.23 -3.00
CA LYS A 81 8.06 -4.86 -4.31
C LYS A 81 6.64 -5.43 -4.41
N GLN A 82 6.20 -5.64 -5.64
CA GLN A 82 5.03 -6.47 -5.90
C GLN A 82 5.38 -7.93 -5.54
N PRO A 83 4.47 -8.68 -4.88
CA PRO A 83 4.65 -10.12 -4.68
C PRO A 83 4.84 -10.86 -6.01
N ALA A 84 5.75 -11.84 -6.03
CA ALA A 84 6.14 -12.54 -7.26
C ALA A 84 5.06 -13.49 -7.80
N ASP A 85 4.12 -13.88 -6.95
CA ASP A 85 2.97 -14.73 -7.24
C ASP A 85 1.78 -13.94 -7.83
N GLU A 86 1.86 -12.60 -7.85
CA GLU A 86 0.81 -11.78 -8.44
C GLU A 86 1.00 -11.59 -9.95
N PRO A 87 -0.06 -11.79 -10.75
CA PRO A 87 0.00 -11.53 -12.19
C PRO A 87 0.20 -10.04 -12.48
N PHE A 88 0.83 -9.73 -13.61
CA PHE A 88 1.06 -8.34 -14.03
C PHE A 88 -0.24 -7.52 -14.17
N CYS A 89 -1.38 -8.17 -14.45
CA CYS A 89 -2.69 -7.54 -14.61
C CYS A 89 -3.59 -7.65 -13.37
N HIS A 90 -3.02 -7.87 -12.18
CA HIS A 90 -3.80 -7.97 -10.95
C HIS A 90 -4.55 -6.66 -10.64
N VAL A 91 -5.87 -6.76 -10.48
CA VAL A 91 -6.78 -5.64 -10.16
C VAL A 91 -6.73 -5.24 -8.68
N ILE A 92 -6.28 -6.14 -7.82
CA ILE A 92 -6.15 -5.96 -6.37
C ILE A 92 -4.69 -6.26 -5.99
N PRO A 93 -3.72 -5.50 -6.53
CA PRO A 93 -2.32 -5.78 -6.29
C PRO A 93 -1.93 -5.45 -4.85
N HIS A 94 -0.89 -6.12 -4.39
CA HIS A 94 -0.25 -5.81 -3.13
C HIS A 94 1.15 -5.21 -3.34
N ILE A 95 1.59 -4.49 -2.32
CA ILE A 95 2.99 -4.19 -2.11
C ILE A 95 3.45 -4.91 -0.85
N MET A 96 4.63 -5.53 -0.92
CA MET A 96 5.21 -6.23 0.21
C MET A 96 6.68 -5.90 0.39
N GLY A 97 7.17 -6.05 1.61
CA GLY A 97 8.59 -6.00 1.91
C GLY A 97 8.91 -5.27 3.19
N VAL A 98 10.10 -4.68 3.26
CA VAL A 98 10.68 -4.15 4.49
C VAL A 98 11.15 -2.70 4.32
N LEU A 99 10.81 -1.84 5.28
CA LEU A 99 11.39 -0.52 5.43
C LEU A 99 12.16 -0.44 6.75
N THR A 100 13.40 0.03 6.74
CA THR A 100 14.27 0.15 7.93
C THR A 100 14.64 1.60 8.16
N LYS A 101 14.41 2.11 9.38
CA LYS A 101 14.72 3.46 9.81
C LYS A 101 16.18 3.61 10.21
#